data_AF-A0A0C3HIW6-F1
#
_entry.id   AF-A0A0C3HIW6-F1
#
_cell.length_a   1.000
_cell.length_b   1.000
_cell.length_c   1.000
_cell.angle_alpha   90.00
_cell.angle_beta   90.00
_cell.angle_gamma   90.00
#
_symmetry.space_group_name_H-M   'P 1'
#
loop_
_entity.id
_entity.type
_entity.pdbx_description
1 polymer ?
#
loop_
_entity_poly.entity_id
_entity_poly.type
_entity_poly.pdbx_seq_one_letter_code
_entity_poly.pdbx_strand_id
1 'polypeptide(L)'
;MKSSVVFSLAASVSSVLALQATTTRYYDGLKGACGCGPASGNNMFGWQLSPASGVYTAAGSQALFDTSGLSWCGSGCGKCYSLTSTGNAPCSSCGTGGAAGETIIVMVTNLCPYNGNAQWCPQPGGTNQYGYSYHFDIMAQSEVFGDNPVVDFEEVACPSSVASDYQQCQCATGG
;
A
#
# COMPACT_ATOMS: atom_id res chain seq x y z
N MET A 1 -33.63 41.65 35.73
CA MET A 1 -33.14 40.26 35.69
C MET A 1 -33.23 39.76 34.25
N LYS A 2 -32.11 39.74 33.50
CA LYS A 2 -31.99 38.98 32.25
C LYS A 2 -30.54 38.51 32.15
N SER A 3 -30.32 37.26 32.51
CA SER A 3 -29.01 36.61 32.45
C SER A 3 -28.91 35.92 31.09
N SER A 4 -27.97 36.36 30.25
CA SER A 4 -27.69 35.73 28.97
C SER A 4 -26.64 34.64 29.19
N VAL A 5 -27.02 33.38 28.96
CA VAL A 5 -26.12 32.23 29.01
C VAL A 5 -25.51 32.06 27.62
N VAL A 6 -24.19 32.17 27.52
CA VAL A 6 -23.42 31.89 26.29
C VAL A 6 -22.99 30.42 26.33
N PHE A 7 -23.48 29.61 25.39
CA PHE A 7 -23.03 28.24 25.17
C PHE A 7 -21.82 28.26 24.22
N SER A 8 -20.64 27.95 24.73
CA SER A 8 -19.46 27.68 23.89
C SER A 8 -19.51 26.24 23.39
N LEU A 9 -19.65 26.04 22.08
CA LEU A 9 -19.43 24.73 21.45
C LEU A 9 -17.92 24.46 21.41
N ALA A 10 -17.46 23.47 22.16
CA ALA A 10 -16.13 22.89 21.97
C ALA A 10 -16.18 21.95 20.75
N ALA A 11 -15.38 22.26 19.73
CA ALA A 11 -15.18 21.36 18.60
C ALA A 11 -14.27 20.20 19.04
N SER A 12 -14.83 18.98 19.08
CA SER A 12 -14.06 17.75 19.28
C SER A 12 -13.27 17.44 18.01
N VAL A 13 -11.94 17.62 18.05
CA VAL A 13 -11.02 17.09 17.05
C VAL A 13 -10.96 15.57 17.25
N SER A 14 -11.69 14.82 16.42
CA SER A 14 -11.51 13.38 16.31
C SER A 14 -10.18 13.12 15.63
N SER A 15 -9.16 12.73 16.40
CA SER A 15 -7.93 12.16 15.85
C SER A 15 -8.30 10.82 15.21
N VAL A 16 -8.48 10.81 13.89
CA VAL A 16 -8.53 9.55 13.14
C VAL A 16 -7.16 8.93 13.33
N LEU A 17 -7.07 7.82 14.07
CA LEU A 17 -5.84 7.04 14.16
C LEU A 17 -5.48 6.61 12.74
N ALA A 18 -4.42 7.18 12.17
CA ALA A 18 -3.90 6.75 10.88
C ALA A 18 -3.53 5.27 10.99
N LEU A 19 -3.94 4.46 10.01
CA LEU A 19 -3.53 3.08 9.96
C LEU A 19 -2.04 3.03 9.61
N GLN A 20 -1.31 2.10 10.24
CA GLN A 20 0.11 1.92 9.98
C GLN A 20 0.40 0.60 9.27
N ALA A 21 1.41 0.63 8.41
CA ALA A 21 1.92 -0.53 7.69
C ALA A 21 3.45 -0.55 7.71
N THR A 22 4.04 -1.73 7.61
CA THR A 22 5.46 -1.85 7.25
C THR A 22 5.60 -1.83 5.73
N THR A 23 6.78 -1.46 5.26
CA THR A 23 7.14 -1.57 3.85
C THR A 23 8.40 -2.38 3.66
N THR A 24 8.52 -3.06 2.52
CA THR A 24 9.79 -3.52 1.96
C THR A 24 9.88 -3.11 0.50
N ARG A 25 10.99 -3.47 -0.15
CA ARG A 25 11.12 -3.43 -1.60
C ARG A 25 11.28 -4.83 -2.16
N TYR A 26 10.71 -5.05 -3.35
CA TYR A 26 10.97 -6.23 -4.14
C TYR A 26 11.11 -5.89 -5.63
N TYR A 27 11.75 -6.80 -6.36
CA TYR A 27 11.78 -6.76 -7.81
C TYR A 27 11.83 -8.19 -8.36
N ASP A 28 10.80 -8.62 -9.07
CA ASP A 28 10.76 -9.92 -9.75
C ASP A 28 10.59 -9.81 -11.28
N GLY A 29 10.16 -8.65 -11.78
CA GLY A 29 9.87 -8.39 -13.20
C GLY A 29 8.62 -9.11 -13.72
N LEU A 30 7.78 -9.63 -12.82
CA LEU A 30 6.65 -10.49 -13.16
C LEU A 30 5.34 -9.72 -13.29
N LYS A 31 4.38 -10.32 -14.01
CA LYS A 31 3.05 -9.79 -14.27
C LYS A 31 2.29 -9.35 -13.00
N GLY A 32 2.48 -10.08 -11.91
CA GLY A 32 1.77 -9.89 -10.65
C GLY A 32 0.34 -10.43 -10.64
N ALA A 33 -0.21 -10.58 -9.44
CA ALA A 33 -1.50 -11.21 -9.17
C ALA A 33 -2.73 -10.39 -9.62
N CYS A 34 -2.54 -9.14 -10.04
CA CYS A 34 -3.59 -8.33 -10.68
C CYS A 34 -3.56 -8.39 -12.21
N GLY A 35 -2.68 -9.22 -12.78
CA GLY A 35 -2.64 -9.46 -14.22
C GLY A 35 -2.14 -8.27 -15.04
N CYS A 36 -1.22 -7.46 -14.50
CA CYS A 36 -0.73 -6.24 -15.14
C CYS A 36 0.42 -6.53 -16.12
N GLY A 37 0.12 -7.33 -17.14
CA GLY A 37 1.05 -7.69 -18.22
C GLY A 37 0.31 -8.24 -19.43
N PRO A 38 1.02 -8.59 -20.52
CA PRO A 38 0.39 -9.13 -21.72
C PRO A 38 -0.47 -10.36 -21.43
N ALA A 39 -1.53 -10.58 -22.20
CA ALA A 39 -2.48 -11.67 -21.96
C ALA A 39 -1.80 -13.06 -21.88
N SER A 40 -0.77 -13.28 -22.70
CA SER A 40 0.10 -14.47 -22.65
C SER A 40 1.47 -14.13 -22.07
N GLY A 41 2.05 -15.08 -21.32
CA GLY A 41 3.34 -14.92 -20.64
C GLY A 41 3.23 -14.35 -19.24
N ASN A 42 4.38 -14.11 -18.60
CA ASN A 42 4.47 -13.66 -17.20
C ASN A 42 5.26 -12.37 -17.01
N ASN A 43 5.50 -11.61 -18.08
CA ASN A 43 6.21 -10.34 -18.00
C ASN A 43 5.26 -9.23 -17.52
N MET A 44 5.78 -8.29 -16.73
CA MET A 44 5.06 -7.06 -16.38
C MET A 44 4.94 -6.09 -17.56
N PHE A 45 3.94 -5.19 -17.52
CA PHE A 45 3.99 -3.95 -18.28
C PHE A 45 5.09 -3.01 -17.76
N GLY A 46 5.71 -2.25 -18.66
CA GLY A 46 6.85 -1.37 -18.30
C GLY A 46 6.51 -0.28 -17.28
N TRP A 47 5.25 0.17 -17.23
CA TRP A 47 4.79 1.18 -16.28
C TRP A 47 4.78 0.69 -14.82
N GLN A 48 4.82 -0.62 -14.56
CA GLN A 48 4.70 -1.14 -13.18
C GLN A 48 5.81 -0.65 -12.22
N LEU A 49 6.98 -0.26 -12.72
CA LEU A 49 8.04 0.27 -11.85
C LEU A 49 7.76 1.68 -11.32
N SER A 50 7.14 2.52 -12.15
CA SER A 50 6.77 3.87 -11.79
C SER A 50 5.77 4.39 -12.84
N PRO A 51 4.46 4.19 -12.64
CA PRO A 51 3.46 4.61 -13.62
C PRO A 51 3.36 6.14 -13.74
N ALA A 52 3.78 6.87 -12.71
CA ALA A 52 3.90 8.32 -12.71
C ALA A 52 4.94 8.79 -11.69
N SER A 53 5.37 10.04 -11.77
CA SER A 53 6.29 10.64 -10.79
C SER A 53 5.66 10.62 -9.39
N GLY A 54 6.38 10.06 -8.41
CA GLY A 54 5.89 9.89 -7.03
C GLY A 54 4.83 8.81 -6.86
N VAL A 55 4.56 8.02 -7.91
CA VAL A 55 3.63 6.90 -7.88
C VAL A 55 4.34 5.60 -8.26
N TYR A 56 4.09 4.57 -7.48
CA TYR A 56 4.70 3.25 -7.62
C TYR A 56 3.62 2.17 -7.62
N THR A 57 4.02 0.93 -7.87
CA THR A 57 3.15 -0.23 -7.62
C THR A 57 3.65 -1.03 -6.43
N ALA A 58 2.76 -1.81 -5.82
CA ALA A 58 3.10 -2.65 -4.68
C ALA A 58 2.40 -4.00 -4.74
N ALA A 59 3.06 -4.99 -4.15
CA ALA A 59 2.45 -6.21 -3.68
C ALA A 59 1.87 -5.97 -2.28
N GLY A 60 0.54 -5.92 -2.17
CA GLY A 60 -0.13 -5.73 -0.88
C GLY A 60 -0.15 -7.03 -0.08
N SER A 61 -0.05 -6.97 1.25
CA SER A 61 -0.38 -8.11 2.11
C SER A 61 -1.80 -8.60 1.85
N GLN A 62 -2.12 -9.84 2.27
CA GLN A 62 -3.41 -10.46 1.95
C GLN A 62 -4.61 -9.58 2.31
N ALA A 63 -4.59 -8.85 3.43
CA ALA A 63 -5.68 -7.95 3.81
C ALA A 63 -5.87 -6.74 2.86
N LEU A 64 -4.79 -6.25 2.24
CA LEU A 64 -4.82 -5.18 1.24
C LEU A 64 -5.18 -5.70 -0.15
N PHE A 65 -4.75 -6.92 -0.48
CA PHE A 65 -4.99 -7.55 -1.77
C PHE A 65 -6.40 -8.14 -1.86
N ASP A 66 -6.81 -8.96 -0.89
CA ASP A 66 -8.14 -9.55 -0.80
C ASP A 66 -8.41 -10.16 0.59
N THR A 67 -9.42 -9.65 1.29
CA THR A 67 -9.77 -10.12 2.64
C THR A 67 -10.38 -11.53 2.66
N SER A 68 -10.83 -12.06 1.52
CA SER A 68 -11.37 -13.42 1.41
C SER A 68 -10.29 -14.46 1.11
N GLY A 69 -9.03 -14.04 0.97
CA GLY A 69 -7.90 -14.94 0.75
C GLY A 69 -7.65 -15.31 -0.71
N LEU A 70 -8.20 -14.56 -1.67
CA LEU A 70 -7.88 -14.79 -3.08
C LEU A 70 -6.39 -14.53 -3.36
N SER A 71 -5.82 -15.24 -4.33
CA SER A 71 -4.43 -15.07 -4.78
C SER A 71 -4.31 -14.51 -6.20
N TRP A 72 -5.44 -14.20 -6.84
CA TRP A 72 -5.52 -13.67 -8.20
C TRP A 72 -6.77 -12.80 -8.33
N CYS A 73 -6.65 -11.63 -8.96
CA CYS A 73 -7.73 -10.65 -9.09
C CYS A 73 -8.45 -10.34 -7.77
N GLY A 74 -7.67 -10.12 -6.71
CA GLY A 74 -8.18 -9.71 -5.42
C GLY A 74 -8.95 -8.40 -5.50
N SER A 75 -9.91 -8.21 -4.61
CA SER A 75 -10.74 -6.98 -4.53
C SER A 75 -9.95 -5.68 -4.28
N GLY A 76 -8.69 -5.79 -3.83
CA GLY A 76 -7.77 -4.69 -3.67
C GLY A 76 -6.95 -4.33 -4.91
N CYS A 77 -6.98 -5.14 -5.96
CA CYS A 77 -6.27 -4.84 -7.19
C CYS A 77 -6.70 -3.49 -7.79
N GLY A 78 -5.72 -2.67 -8.19
CA GLY A 78 -5.96 -1.35 -8.76
C GLY A 78 -6.32 -0.27 -7.75
N LYS A 79 -6.44 -0.59 -6.46
CA LYS A 79 -6.60 0.43 -5.41
C LYS A 79 -5.29 1.17 -5.18
N CYS A 80 -5.39 2.46 -4.90
CA CYS A 80 -4.25 3.30 -4.54
C CYS A 80 -4.27 3.68 -3.07
N TYR A 81 -3.07 3.81 -2.50
CA TYR A 81 -2.88 4.22 -1.11
C TYR A 81 -1.81 5.31 -1.05
N SER A 82 -2.09 6.35 -0.27
CA SER A 82 -1.09 7.34 0.13
C SER A 82 -0.28 6.76 1.28
N LEU A 83 1.05 6.71 1.15
CA LEU A 83 1.95 6.22 2.18
C LEU A 83 2.82 7.37 2.66
N THR A 84 2.68 7.76 3.92
CA THR A 84 3.48 8.80 4.56
C THR A 84 4.45 8.17 5.55
N SER A 85 5.75 8.35 5.32
CA SER A 85 6.81 7.82 6.18
C SER A 85 6.73 8.43 7.59
N THR A 86 6.76 7.56 8.60
CA THR A 86 6.86 7.96 10.02
C THR A 86 8.28 8.35 10.43
N GLY A 87 9.26 8.14 9.54
CA GLY A 87 10.68 8.32 9.83
C GLY A 87 11.38 7.09 10.44
N ASN A 88 10.65 6.05 10.82
CA ASN A 88 11.20 4.90 11.54
C ASN A 88 11.17 3.62 10.69
N ALA A 89 12.08 2.69 10.97
CA ALA A 89 11.99 1.31 10.51
C ALA A 89 11.23 0.43 11.54
N PRO A 90 10.71 -0.74 11.13
CA PRO A 90 9.95 -1.65 12.00
C PRO A 90 10.77 -2.25 13.16
N CYS A 91 12.09 -2.33 13.00
CA CYS A 91 13.03 -2.79 14.02
C CYS A 91 14.43 -2.19 13.79
N SER A 92 15.30 -2.28 14.80
CA SER A 92 16.64 -1.66 14.77
C SER A 92 17.60 -2.21 13.71
N SER A 93 17.30 -3.36 13.10
CA SER A 93 18.11 -4.00 12.06
C SER A 93 17.31 -4.30 10.78
N CYS A 94 16.11 -3.74 10.66
CA CYS A 94 15.17 -4.04 9.57
C CYS A 94 15.21 -3.00 8.44
N GLY A 95 16.02 -1.96 8.60
CA GLY A 95 16.14 -0.84 7.69
C GLY A 95 16.51 0.42 8.46
N THR A 96 16.64 1.54 7.75
CA THR A 96 16.94 2.85 8.35
C THR A 96 15.73 3.78 8.44
N GLY A 97 14.59 3.38 7.87
CA GLY A 97 13.40 4.23 7.77
C GLY A 97 13.46 5.15 6.56
N GLY A 98 12.70 6.25 6.60
CA GLY A 98 12.67 7.27 5.55
C GLY A 98 12.69 8.67 6.14
N ALA A 99 12.53 9.71 5.33
CA ALA A 99 12.31 11.04 5.88
C ALA A 99 10.88 11.12 6.47
N ALA A 100 10.72 11.60 7.70
CA ALA A 100 9.40 11.73 8.31
C ALA A 100 8.54 12.76 7.53
N GLY A 101 7.30 12.39 7.22
CA GLY A 101 6.37 13.20 6.44
C GLY A 101 6.52 13.10 4.92
N GLU A 102 7.58 12.45 4.42
CA GLU A 102 7.71 12.15 2.99
C GLU A 102 6.61 11.20 2.55
N THR A 103 5.99 11.49 1.40
CA THR A 103 4.78 10.80 0.94
C THR A 103 4.91 10.33 -0.49
N ILE A 104 4.47 9.11 -0.75
CA ILE A 104 4.31 8.53 -2.10
C ILE A 104 2.89 7.95 -2.25
N ILE A 105 2.51 7.65 -3.49
CA ILE A 105 1.31 6.84 -3.75
C ILE A 105 1.76 5.46 -4.27
N VAL A 106 1.10 4.42 -3.80
CA VAL A 106 1.25 3.06 -4.36
C VAL A 106 -0.07 2.55 -4.90
N MET A 107 -0.04 1.85 -6.03
CA MET A 107 -1.16 1.07 -6.55
C MET A 107 -0.92 -0.42 -6.31
N VAL A 108 -1.91 -1.14 -5.77
CA VAL A 108 -1.81 -2.60 -5.59
C VAL A 108 -1.94 -3.31 -6.94
N THR A 109 -0.85 -3.92 -7.43
CA THR A 109 -0.82 -4.69 -8.68
C THR A 109 -0.40 -6.15 -8.48
N ASN A 110 -0.04 -6.52 -7.25
CA ASN A 110 0.39 -7.86 -6.92
C ASN A 110 0.00 -8.23 -5.47
N LEU A 111 0.20 -9.49 -5.12
CA LEU A 111 0.02 -10.03 -3.77
C LEU A 111 1.39 -10.29 -3.15
N CYS A 112 1.59 -9.86 -1.90
CA CYS A 112 2.62 -10.42 -1.03
C CYS A 112 1.99 -11.54 -0.18
N PRO A 113 2.20 -12.81 -0.54
CA PRO A 113 1.52 -13.92 0.14
C PRO A 113 2.15 -14.16 1.51
N TYR A 114 1.33 -14.50 2.50
CA TYR A 114 1.80 -14.90 3.83
C TYR A 114 2.77 -16.07 3.78
N ASN A 115 2.47 -17.10 2.97
CA ASN A 115 3.34 -18.25 2.85
C ASN A 115 4.67 -17.84 2.19
N GLY A 116 5.79 -18.06 2.89
CA GLY A 116 7.11 -17.61 2.48
C GLY A 116 7.48 -16.19 2.92
N ASN A 117 6.50 -15.33 3.26
CA ASN A 117 6.74 -13.94 3.66
C ASN A 117 6.11 -13.57 5.01
N ALA A 118 5.81 -14.56 5.88
CA ALA A 118 5.12 -14.36 7.15
C ALA A 118 5.81 -13.37 8.11
N GLN A 119 7.12 -13.13 7.93
CA GLN A 119 7.84 -12.07 8.64
C GLN A 119 7.22 -10.68 8.39
N TRP A 120 6.76 -10.43 7.17
CA TRP A 120 6.33 -9.12 6.68
C TRP A 120 4.85 -9.06 6.35
N CYS A 121 4.33 -10.06 5.66
CA CYS A 121 3.01 -10.07 5.04
C CYS A 121 2.06 -10.93 5.86
N PRO A 122 1.20 -10.35 6.71
CA PRO A 122 0.31 -11.11 7.58
C PRO A 122 -0.89 -11.68 6.83
N GLN A 123 -1.54 -12.68 7.44
CA GLN A 123 -2.90 -13.10 7.09
C GLN A 123 -3.92 -12.01 7.50
N PRO A 124 -5.10 -11.96 6.86
CA PRO A 124 -6.16 -11.04 7.27
C PRO A 124 -6.53 -11.24 8.74
N GLY A 125 -6.60 -10.13 9.49
CA GLY A 125 -6.90 -10.14 10.93
C GLY A 125 -5.72 -10.50 11.85
N GLY A 126 -4.56 -10.84 11.31
CA GLY A 126 -3.33 -11.06 12.06
C GLY A 126 -2.36 -9.87 11.97
N THR A 127 -1.19 -10.04 12.59
CA THR A 127 -0.07 -9.09 12.47
C THR A 127 1.18 -9.81 11.97
N ASN A 128 2.08 -9.08 11.36
CA ASN A 128 3.42 -9.57 11.04
C ASN A 128 4.29 -9.64 12.31
N GLN A 129 5.56 -10.05 12.17
CA GLN A 129 6.46 -10.22 13.31
C GLN A 129 6.81 -8.90 14.04
N TYR A 130 6.46 -7.76 13.44
CA TYR A 130 6.68 -6.43 13.98
C TYR A 130 5.41 -5.78 14.54
N GLY A 131 4.29 -6.52 14.57
CA GLY A 131 3.03 -6.05 15.16
C GLY A 131 2.11 -5.26 14.21
N TYR A 132 2.41 -5.21 12.91
CA TYR A 132 1.58 -4.46 11.94
C TYR A 132 0.62 -5.39 11.20
N SER A 133 -0.63 -4.94 11.02
CA SER A 133 -1.69 -5.70 10.32
C SER A 133 -1.60 -5.62 8.80
N TYR A 134 -0.80 -4.70 8.28
CA TYR A 134 -0.70 -4.39 6.86
C TYR A 134 0.76 -4.28 6.44
N HIS A 135 1.00 -4.60 5.18
CA HIS A 135 2.33 -4.50 4.59
C HIS A 135 2.24 -4.19 3.10
N PHE A 136 3.09 -3.27 2.64
CA PHE A 136 3.26 -2.95 1.23
C PHE A 136 4.68 -3.31 0.80
N ASP A 137 4.81 -4.30 -0.06
CA ASP A 137 6.09 -4.64 -0.66
C ASP A 137 6.19 -3.88 -2.00
N ILE A 138 7.02 -2.85 -2.07
CA ILE A 138 7.01 -1.87 -3.16
C ILE A 138 7.85 -2.39 -4.32
N MET A 139 7.29 -2.38 -5.52
CA MET A 139 7.96 -2.84 -6.73
C MET A 139 9.03 -1.81 -7.17
N ALA A 140 10.29 -2.05 -6.83
CA ALA A 140 11.38 -1.14 -7.12
C ALA A 140 12.75 -1.85 -7.18
N GLN A 141 13.63 -1.36 -8.06
CA GLN A 141 15.01 -1.86 -8.17
C GLN A 141 15.96 -1.28 -7.12
N SER A 142 15.56 -0.17 -6.49
CA SER A 142 16.28 0.54 -5.44
C SER A 142 15.28 1.13 -4.44
N GLU A 143 15.79 1.66 -3.34
CA GLU A 143 14.98 2.46 -2.42
C GLU A 143 14.29 3.61 -3.15
N VAL A 144 13.04 3.90 -2.77
CA VAL A 144 12.19 4.91 -3.41
C VAL A 144 11.91 6.12 -2.51
N PHE A 145 11.73 5.90 -1.20
CA PHE A 145 11.47 6.95 -0.20
C PHE A 145 11.99 6.56 1.19
N GLY A 146 13.10 5.81 1.21
CA GLY A 146 13.71 5.25 2.42
C GLY A 146 13.93 3.74 2.34
N ASP A 147 14.58 3.22 3.38
CA ASP A 147 14.87 1.80 3.58
C ASP A 147 13.90 1.20 4.61
N ASN A 148 12.85 0.56 4.08
CA ASN A 148 11.76 -0.07 4.82
C ASN A 148 11.09 0.85 5.85
N PRO A 149 10.65 2.07 5.48
CA PRO A 149 9.91 2.93 6.40
C PRO A 149 8.61 2.27 6.87
N VAL A 150 8.31 2.42 8.16
CA VAL A 150 6.93 2.31 8.66
C VAL A 150 6.18 3.53 8.17
N VAL A 151 4.98 3.31 7.64
CA VAL A 151 4.15 4.36 7.04
C VAL A 151 2.81 4.46 7.74
N ASP A 152 2.33 5.68 7.88
CA ASP A 152 0.90 5.97 7.98
C ASP A 152 0.30 5.85 6.58
N PHE A 153 -0.88 5.25 6.44
CA PHE A 153 -1.51 5.08 5.14
C PHE A 153 -3.03 5.26 5.13
N GLU A 154 -3.53 5.64 3.95
CA GLU A 154 -4.96 5.76 3.66
C GLU A 154 -5.25 5.36 2.21
N GLU A 155 -6.42 4.78 1.95
CA GLU A 155 -6.90 4.53 0.58
C GLU A 155 -7.25 5.88 -0.08
N VAL A 156 -6.74 6.12 -1.29
CA VAL A 156 -6.95 7.35 -2.05
C VAL A 156 -7.39 7.04 -3.47
N ALA A 157 -8.00 8.01 -4.14
CA ALA A 157 -8.23 7.90 -5.57
C ALA A 157 -6.89 7.81 -6.32
N CYS A 158 -6.76 6.83 -7.21
CA CYS A 158 -5.60 6.75 -8.09
C CYS A 158 -5.54 7.99 -9.01
N PRO A 159 -4.34 8.54 -9.28
CA PRO A 159 -4.16 9.52 -10.35
C PRO A 159 -4.72 8.98 -11.67
N SER A 160 -5.32 9.86 -12.48
CA SER A 160 -6.08 9.43 -13.68
C SER A 160 -5.25 8.64 -14.69
N SER A 161 -3.96 8.96 -14.85
CA SER A 161 -3.05 8.20 -15.72
C SER A 161 -2.83 6.78 -15.19
N VAL A 162 -2.61 6.63 -13.89
CA VAL A 162 -2.37 5.35 -13.21
C VAL A 162 -3.63 4.49 -13.22
N ALA A 163 -4.79 5.09 -13.02
CA ALA A 163 -6.08 4.42 -13.17
C ALA A 163 -6.29 3.93 -14.61
N SER A 164 -5.83 4.69 -15.61
CA SER A 164 -5.89 4.31 -17.02
C SER A 164 -4.91 3.17 -17.35
N ASP A 165 -3.72 3.18 -16.74
CA ASP A 165 -2.76 2.07 -16.85
C ASP A 165 -3.34 0.77 -16.30
N TYR A 166 -4.02 0.84 -15.15
CA TYR A 166 -4.66 -0.33 -14.56
C TYR A 166 -5.73 -0.96 -15.47
N GLN A 167 -6.41 -0.18 -16.33
CA GLN A 167 -7.38 -0.72 -17.30
C GLN A 167 -6.76 -1.70 -18.32
N GLN A 168 -5.43 -1.70 -18.47
CA GLN A 168 -4.73 -2.68 -19.30
C GLN A 168 -4.56 -4.04 -18.61
N CYS A 169 -4.72 -4.10 -17.29
CA CYS A 169 -4.56 -5.32 -16.51
C CYS A 169 -5.77 -6.25 -16.69
N GLN A 170 -5.53 -7.56 -16.63
CA GLN A 170 -6.57 -8.58 -16.82
C GLN A 170 -7.70 -8.46 -15.79
N CYS A 171 -7.38 -8.06 -14.56
CA CYS A 171 -8.36 -7.98 -13.47
C CYS A 171 -9.23 -6.71 -13.48
N ALA A 172 -8.97 -5.74 -14.38
CA ALA A 172 -9.67 -4.46 -14.36
C ALA A 172 -11.16 -4.53 -14.72
N THR A 173 -11.60 -5.60 -15.40
CA THR A 173 -12.98 -5.79 -15.87
C THR A 173 -13.77 -6.82 -15.05
N GLY A 174 -13.22 -7.24 -13.91
CA GLY A 174 -13.78 -8.29 -13.06
C GLY A 174 -13.25 -9.67 -13.49
N GLY A 175 -12.54 -10.34 -12.57
CA GLY A 175 -12.23 -11.76 -12.68
C GLY A 175 -13.45 -12.63 -12.40
#